data_AF-A0A1J5RCP3-F1
#
_entry.id   AF-A0A1J5RCP3-F1
#
_cell.length_a   1.000
_cell.length_b   1.000
_cell.length_c   1.000
_cell.angle_alpha   90.00
_cell.angle_beta   90.00
_cell.angle_gamma   90.00
#
_symmetry.space_group_name_H-M   'P 1'
#
loop_
_entity.id
_entity.type
_entity.pdbx_description
1 polymer ?
#
loop_
_entity_poly.entity_id
_entity_poly.type
_entity_poly.pdbx_seq_one_letter_code
_entity_poly.pdbx_strand_id
1 'polypeptide(L)' 'MKEPGLDGRHRNKDGTIQQKRSDTQNQNLPRPVPGFKPTTTLKTIRQKTGEVSERDILNKTKPKR' A
#
# COMPACT_ATOMS: atom_id res chain seq x y z
N MET A 1 7.58 22.36 6.72
CA MET A 1 7.79 21.43 5.60
C MET A 1 6.55 20.56 5.46
N LYS A 2 5.90 20.52 4.29
CA LYS A 2 4.77 19.59 4.07
C LYS A 2 5.38 18.19 3.93
N GLU A 3 5.23 17.36 4.95
CA GLU A 3 5.68 15.97 4.89
C GLU A 3 5.02 15.28 3.69
N PRO A 4 5.78 14.53 2.87
CA PRO A 4 5.22 13.84 1.71
C PRO A 4 4.17 12.86 2.19
N GLY A 5 2.95 12.99 1.67
CA GLY A 5 1.87 12.11 2.04
C GLY A 5 2.11 10.66 1.62
N LEU A 6 1.44 9.72 2.30
CA LEU A 6 1.61 8.27 2.11
C LEU A 6 1.24 7.92 0.67
N ASP A 7 2.19 7.40 -0.08
CA ASP A 7 2.04 7.04 -1.50
C ASP A 7 1.60 8.22 -2.40
N GLY A 8 2.01 9.46 -2.08
CA GLY A 8 1.64 10.65 -2.85
C GLY A 8 0.21 11.16 -2.60
N ARG A 9 -0.48 10.63 -1.58
CA ARG A 9 -1.82 11.06 -1.20
C ARG A 9 -1.75 12.27 -0.29
N HIS A 10 -2.55 13.30 -0.57
CA HIS A 10 -2.63 14.46 0.31
C HIS A 10 -3.20 14.09 1.69
N ARG A 11 -2.69 14.74 2.74
CA ARG A 11 -3.31 14.73 4.06
C ARG A 11 -4.67 15.44 3.99
N ASN A 12 -5.64 14.89 4.70
CA ASN A 12 -6.90 15.59 4.97
C ASN A 12 -6.65 16.79 5.89
N LYS A 13 -7.66 17.65 6.05
CA LYS A 13 -7.58 18.85 6.92
C LYS A 13 -7.18 18.51 8.35
N ASP A 14 -7.53 17.30 8.82
CA ASP A 14 -7.22 16.80 10.17
C ASP A 14 -5.82 16.16 10.27
N GLY A 15 -4.98 16.29 9.23
CA GLY A 15 -3.64 15.70 9.18
C GLY A 15 -3.60 14.19 8.91
N THR A 16 -4.76 13.51 8.88
CA THR A 16 -4.85 12.08 8.58
C THR A 16 -4.66 11.81 7.09
N ILE A 17 -4.04 10.67 6.76
CA ILE A 17 -3.87 10.24 5.37
C ILE A 17 -4.83 9.08 5.13
N GLN A 18 -5.74 9.25 4.17
CA GLN A 18 -6.66 8.18 3.83
C GLN A 18 -5.91 7.09 3.06
N GLN A 19 -5.68 5.97 3.75
CA GLN A 19 -5.12 4.77 3.15
C GLN A 19 -6.07 4.22 2.08
N LYS A 20 -5.54 3.51 1.09
CA LYS A 20 -6.40 2.72 0.19
C LYS A 20 -7.21 1.72 1.01
N ARG A 21 -8.46 1.51 0.61
CA ARG A 21 -9.39 0.64 1.34
C ARG A 21 -8.81 -0.77 1.43
N SER A 22 -8.95 -1.38 2.59
CA SER A 22 -8.35 -2.68 2.91
C SER A 22 -8.94 -3.84 2.08
N ASP A 23 -10.15 -3.69 1.54
CA ASP A 23 -10.83 -4.63 0.65
C ASP A 23 -10.33 -4.57 -0.81
N THR A 24 -9.51 -3.57 -1.15
CA THR A 24 -8.92 -3.44 -2.49
C THR A 24 -8.15 -4.70 -2.86
N GLN A 25 -8.47 -5.34 -3.98
CA GLN A 25 -7.73 -6.48 -4.49
C GLN A 25 -6.39 -6.06 -5.12
N ASN A 26 -5.39 -6.95 -5.06
CA ASN A 26 -4.03 -6.71 -5.58
C ASN A 26 -4.03 -6.27 -7.05
N GLN A 27 -4.92 -6.84 -7.87
CA GLN A 27 -5.08 -6.48 -9.27
C GLN A 27 -5.58 -5.04 -9.50
N ASN A 28 -6.29 -4.47 -8.53
CA ASN A 28 -6.80 -3.10 -8.59
C ASN A 28 -5.81 -2.08 -8.01
N LEU A 29 -4.61 -2.53 -7.65
CA LEU A 29 -3.52 -1.63 -7.28
C LEU A 29 -2.87 -1.04 -8.54
N PRO A 30 -2.47 0.23 -8.51
CA PRO A 30 -1.74 0.83 -9.63
C PRO A 30 -0.44 0.06 -9.93
N ARG A 31 0.11 -0.61 -8.92
CA ARG A 31 1.23 -1.54 -9.04
C ARG A 31 0.88 -2.80 -8.23
N PRO A 32 0.48 -3.90 -8.89
CA PRO A 32 0.27 -5.16 -8.21
C PRO A 32 1.52 -5.60 -7.45
N VAL A 33 1.32 -6.10 -6.24
CA VAL A 33 2.40 -6.57 -5.37
C VAL A 33 2.84 -7.96 -5.85
N PRO A 34 4.12 -8.13 -6.24
CA PRO A 34 4.64 -9.41 -6.67
C PRO A 34 4.63 -10.41 -5.51
N GLY A 35 4.38 -11.69 -5.80
CA GLY A 35 4.28 -12.75 -4.79
C GLY A 35 2.91 -12.90 -4.13
N PHE A 36 1.93 -12.07 -4.48
CA PHE A 36 0.54 -12.19 -4.01
C PHE A 36 -0.43 -12.44 -5.16
N LYS A 37 -1.48 -13.24 -4.93
CA LYS A 37 -2.50 -13.52 -5.95
C LYS A 37 -3.26 -12.23 -6.31
N PRO A 38 -3.75 -12.08 -7.56
CA PRO A 38 -4.52 -10.92 -8.02
C PRO A 38 -5.75 -10.61 -7.16
N THR A 39 -6.41 -11.65 -6.64
CA THR A 39 -7.61 -11.57 -5.80
C THR A 39 -7.32 -11.31 -4.31
N THR A 40 -6.04 -11.31 -3.91
CA THR A 40 -5.66 -11.05 -2.51
C THR A 40 -5.99 -9.61 -2.16
N THR A 41 -6.65 -9.37 -1.03
CA THR A 41 -6.99 -8.02 -0.58
C THR A 41 -5.80 -7.33 0.07
N LEU A 42 -5.79 -6.01 0.02
CA LEU A 42 -4.76 -5.17 0.62
C LEU A 42 -4.65 -5.40 2.12
N LYS A 43 -5.76 -5.70 2.79
CA LYS A 43 -5.80 -6.12 4.21
C LYS A 43 -4.85 -7.29 4.47
N THR A 44 -4.99 -8.36 3.68
CA THR A 44 -4.19 -9.58 3.84
C THR A 44 -2.74 -9.32 3.50
N ILE A 45 -2.46 -8.50 2.48
CA ILE A 45 -1.09 -8.11 2.11
C ILE A 45 -0.44 -7.32 3.26
N ARG A 46 -1.14 -6.33 3.83
CA ARG A 46 -0.66 -5.54 4.98
C ARG A 46 -0.40 -6.42 6.20
N GLN A 47 -1.31 -7.33 6.52
CA GLN A 47 -1.12 -8.28 7.62
C GLN A 47 0.09 -9.19 7.41
N LYS A 48 0.33 -9.66 6.19
CA LYS A 48 1.43 -10.57 5.87
C LYS A 48 2.78 -9.84 5.80
N THR A 49 2.79 -8.58 5.39
CA THR A 49 4.02 -7.79 5.25
C THR A 49 4.34 -6.95 6.49
N GLY A 50 3.34 -6.66 7.33
CA GLY A 50 3.44 -5.72 8.45
C GLY A 50 3.41 -4.25 8.02
N GLU A 51 3.35 -3.98 6.72
CA GLU A 51 3.43 -2.63 6.16
C GLU A 51 2.05 -2.11 5.80
N VAL A 52 1.85 -0.80 5.85
CA VAL A 52 0.55 -0.16 5.60
C VAL A 52 0.52 0.60 4.27
N SER A 53 1.66 1.18 3.87
CA SER A 53 1.88 1.85 2.58
C SER A 53 2.07 0.84 1.45
N GLU A 54 1.48 1.13 0.29
CA GLU A 54 1.68 0.34 -0.92
C GLU A 54 3.16 0.37 -1.35
N ARG A 55 3.85 1.50 -1.18
CA ARG A 55 5.27 1.65 -1.52
C ARG A 55 6.16 0.80 -0.63
N ASP A 56 5.89 0.73 0.67
CA ASP A 56 6.67 -0.08 1.61
C ASP A 56 6.44 -1.57 1.37
N ILE A 57 5.18 -1.97 1.15
CA ILE A 57 4.82 -3.32 0.70
C ILE A 57 5.60 -3.69 -0.56
N LEU A 58 5.63 -2.81 -1.56
CA LEU A 58 6.36 -3.04 -2.81
C LEU A 58 7.87 -3.11 -2.59
N ASN A 59 8.45 -2.25 -1.75
CA ASN A 59 9.88 -2.29 -1.46
C ASN A 59 10.29 -3.58 -0.74
N LYS A 60 9.44 -4.09 0.16
CA LYS A 60 9.68 -5.32 0.91
C LYS A 60 9.51 -6.58 0.05
N THR A 61 8.61 -6.54 -0.91
CA THR A 61 8.30 -7.68 -1.81
C THR A 61 9.14 -7.67 -3.08
N LYS A 62 9.80 -6.57 -3.43
CA LYS A 62 10.75 -6.53 -4.53
C LYS A 62 11.93 -7.45 -4.23
N PRO A 63 12.32 -8.31 -5.17
CA PRO A 63 13.58 -9.05 -5.03
C PRO A 63 14.72 -8.03 -4.94
N LYS A 64 15.52 -8.16 -3.89
CA LYS A 64 16.76 -7.40 -3.70
C LYS A 64 17.69 -7.83 -4.85
N ARG A 65 17.85 -6.96 -5.85
CA ARG A 65 18.83 -7.15 -6.93
C ARG A 65 20.23 -7.06 -6.39
#